data_AF-A0A961HM68-F1
#
_entry.id   AF-A0A961HM68-F1
#
_cell.length_a   1.000
_cell.length_b   1.000
_cell.length_c   1.000
_cell.angle_alpha   90.00
_cell.angle_beta   90.00
_cell.angle_gamma   90.00
#
_symmetry.space_group_name_H-M   'P 1'
#
loop_
_entity.id
_entity.type
_entity.pdbx_description
1 polymer ?
#
loop_
_entity_poly.entity_id
_entity_poly.type
_entity_poly.pdbx_seq_one_letter_code
_entity_poly.pdbx_strand_id
1 'polypeptide(L)'
;MPFAARSPLAPPVGAEQLVWHVLAAFPTALYLHHPERGLLPLVTAEALALPTAWRLPDSSTRMRWGVAAGDVIESLDHCILLPAGPVRAVRTWRPARVRRSGSYAVELPPSWAADRLGGGRGLTPEGDDEICGALLVAFAGHDTSIADAVLPQLDRTTALSAS
;
A
#
# COMPACT_ATOMS: atom_id res chain seq x y z
N MET A 1 -8.84 22.81 -9.69
CA MET A 1 -7.57 22.06 -9.66
C MET A 1 -7.65 21.03 -8.54
N PRO A 2 -7.69 19.73 -8.87
CA PRO A 2 -7.73 18.67 -7.86
C PRO A 2 -6.42 18.58 -7.07
N PHE A 3 -6.56 18.37 -5.76
CA PHE A 3 -5.44 18.13 -4.86
C PHE A 3 -5.39 16.65 -4.48
N ALA A 4 -4.22 16.12 -4.17
CA ALA A 4 -4.04 14.74 -3.77
C ALA A 4 -3.25 14.60 -2.48
N ALA A 5 -3.55 13.52 -1.75
CA ALA A 5 -2.73 13.01 -0.66
C ALA A 5 -1.83 11.90 -1.20
N ARG A 6 -0.51 12.09 -1.20
CA ARG A 6 0.43 11.07 -1.67
C ARG A 6 0.70 10.03 -0.60
N SER A 7 0.76 8.75 -0.96
CA SER A 7 1.34 7.76 -0.05
C SER A 7 2.86 7.95 0.10
N PRO A 8 3.45 7.69 1.28
CA PRO A 8 4.90 7.58 1.44
C PRO A 8 5.55 6.49 0.58
N LEU A 9 4.80 5.44 0.19
CA LEU A 9 5.30 4.34 -0.64
C LEU A 9 5.03 4.57 -2.14
N ALA A 10 4.42 5.70 -2.50
CA ALA A 10 4.22 6.04 -3.90
C ALA A 10 5.57 6.38 -4.55
N PRO A 11 5.78 6.06 -5.84
CA PRO A 11 6.93 6.55 -6.59
C PRO A 11 7.08 8.07 -6.46
N PRO A 12 8.31 8.59 -6.30
CA PRO A 12 8.52 10.02 -6.14
C PRO A 12 8.22 10.76 -7.46
N VAL A 13 7.32 11.73 -7.38
CA VAL A 13 7.15 12.78 -8.40
C VAL A 13 7.79 14.03 -7.79
N GLY A 14 9.01 14.37 -8.23
CA GLY A 14 9.83 15.44 -7.64
C GLY A 14 9.70 16.78 -8.35
N ALA A 15 10.77 17.57 -8.27
CA ALA A 15 10.92 18.83 -9.01
C ALA A 15 11.35 18.62 -10.48
N GLU A 16 11.85 17.43 -10.81
CA GLU A 16 12.20 17.03 -12.17
C GLU A 16 10.95 16.82 -13.03
N GLN A 17 11.06 17.15 -14.31
CA GLN A 17 10.03 16.80 -15.29
C GLN A 17 10.16 15.31 -15.63
N LEU A 18 9.07 14.56 -15.48
CA LEU A 18 9.01 13.14 -15.81
C LEU A 18 7.89 12.88 -16.81
N VAL A 19 8.09 11.86 -17.63
CA VAL A 19 7.12 11.38 -18.62
C VAL A 19 6.54 10.05 -18.15
N TRP A 20 5.22 9.95 -18.11
CA TRP A 20 4.48 8.80 -17.63
C TRP A 20 3.61 8.21 -18.73
N HIS A 21 3.58 6.88 -18.82
CA HIS A 21 2.66 6.15 -19.68
C HIS A 21 1.40 5.80 -18.89
N VAL A 22 0.23 6.07 -19.48
CA VAL A 22 -1.05 5.64 -18.92
C VAL A 22 -1.22 4.16 -19.22
N LEU A 23 -1.17 3.31 -18.21
CA LEU A 23 -1.42 1.87 -18.37
C LEU A 23 -2.91 1.56 -18.39
N ALA A 24 -3.70 2.26 -17.58
CA ALA A 24 -5.14 2.07 -17.52
C ALA A 24 -5.85 3.28 -16.90
N ALA A 25 -7.07 3.56 -17.38
CA ALA A 25 -7.93 4.60 -16.87
C ALA A 25 -9.34 4.05 -16.61
N PHE A 26 -9.77 4.07 -15.35
CA PHE A 26 -11.08 3.63 -14.87
C PHE A 26 -11.78 4.77 -14.15
N PRO A 27 -13.11 4.73 -13.96
CA PRO A 27 -13.81 5.82 -13.25
C PRO A 27 -13.20 6.18 -11.88
N THR A 28 -12.72 5.18 -11.14
CA THR A 28 -12.20 5.36 -9.78
C THR A 28 -10.67 5.44 -9.69
N ALA A 29 -9.93 5.07 -10.74
CA ALA A 29 -8.47 4.95 -10.69
C ALA A 29 -7.80 5.22 -12.05
N LEU A 30 -6.64 5.86 -12.01
CA LEU A 30 -5.73 6.06 -13.15
C LEU A 30 -4.37 5.46 -12.79
N TYR A 31 -3.83 4.62 -13.66
CA TYR A 31 -2.57 3.92 -13.45
C TYR A 31 -1.51 4.46 -14.38
N LEU A 32 -0.46 5.07 -13.81
CA LEU A 32 0.66 5.65 -14.52
C LEU A 32 1.90 4.80 -14.32
N HIS A 33 2.72 4.66 -15.36
CA HIS A 33 3.98 3.95 -15.30
C HIS A 33 5.13 4.79 -15.81
N HIS A 34 6.24 4.74 -15.08
CA HIS A 34 7.53 5.26 -15.52
C HIS A 34 8.57 4.14 -15.42
N PRO A 35 9.43 3.92 -16.42
CA PRO A 35 10.37 2.79 -16.46
C PRO A 35 11.22 2.65 -15.19
N GLU A 36 11.76 3.76 -14.68
CA GLU A 36 12.64 3.76 -13.50
C GLU A 36 11.94 3.97 -12.16
N ARG A 37 10.68 4.45 -12.16
CA ARG A 37 9.96 4.82 -10.93
C ARG A 37 8.87 3.81 -10.59
N GLY A 38 8.44 3.02 -11.55
CA GLY A 38 7.41 2.00 -11.37
C GLY A 38 5.99 2.53 -11.57
N LEU A 39 5.05 1.92 -10.86
CA LEU A 39 3.61 2.18 -10.99
C LEU A 39 3.16 3.25 -9.98
N LEU A 40 2.55 4.31 -10.49
CA LEU A 40 1.89 5.35 -9.71
C LEU A 40 0.37 5.31 -9.95
N PRO A 41 -0.42 4.78 -9.01
CA PRO A 41 -1.87 4.90 -9.06
C PRO A 41 -2.35 6.25 -8.56
N LEU A 42 -3.28 6.89 -9.26
CA LEU A 42 -4.12 7.98 -8.77
C LEU A 42 -5.51 7.42 -8.53
N VAL A 43 -6.05 7.61 -7.33
CA VAL A 43 -7.32 7.00 -6.93
C VAL A 43 -8.29 8.03 -6.36
N THR A 44 -9.57 7.91 -6.71
CA THR A 44 -10.66 8.76 -6.21
C THR A 44 -10.96 8.48 -4.72
N ALA A 45 -11.81 9.29 -4.11
CA ALA A 45 -12.09 9.23 -2.68
C ALA A 45 -12.67 7.87 -2.22
N GLU A 46 -13.49 7.24 -3.04
CA GLU A 46 -14.18 5.97 -2.79
C GLU A 46 -13.44 4.73 -3.29
N ALA A 47 -12.35 4.93 -4.03
CA ALA A 47 -11.55 3.84 -4.55
C ALA A 47 -10.86 3.06 -3.42
N LEU A 48 -10.47 1.81 -3.72
CA LEU A 48 -9.62 1.02 -2.84
C LEU A 48 -8.35 1.81 -2.51
N ALA A 49 -8.05 1.96 -1.22
CA ALA A 49 -6.85 2.65 -0.76
C ALA A 49 -5.63 1.76 -1.02
N LEU A 50 -4.88 2.07 -2.08
CA LEU A 50 -3.64 1.36 -2.38
C LEU A 50 -2.46 1.99 -1.61
N PRO A 51 -1.57 1.17 -1.02
CA PRO A 51 -0.41 1.67 -0.30
C PRO A 51 0.54 2.52 -1.15
N THR A 52 0.49 2.45 -2.47
CA THR A 52 1.37 3.20 -3.39
C THR A 52 0.66 4.36 -4.10
N ALA A 53 -0.61 4.64 -3.77
CA ALA A 53 -1.41 5.59 -4.52
C ALA A 53 -1.29 7.05 -4.05
N TRP A 54 -1.62 7.94 -4.97
CA TRP A 54 -2.09 9.29 -4.67
C TRP A 54 -3.61 9.28 -4.59
N ARG A 55 -4.15 9.74 -3.46
CA ARG A 55 -5.60 9.74 -3.22
C ARG A 55 -6.19 11.14 -3.37
N LEU A 56 -7.14 11.28 -4.28
CA LEU A 56 -7.90 12.49 -4.51
C LEU A 56 -9.08 12.57 -3.51
N PRO A 57 -9.52 13.78 -3.12
CA PRO A 57 -10.74 13.99 -2.33
C PRO A 57 -12.00 13.93 -3.20
N ASP A 58 -11.86 14.03 -4.52
CA ASP A 58 -12.95 13.99 -5.48
C ASP A 58 -13.42 12.56 -5.74
N SER A 59 -14.74 12.40 -5.96
CA SER A 59 -15.35 11.13 -6.34
C SER A 59 -15.20 10.84 -7.84
N SER A 60 -15.35 9.58 -8.23
CA SER A 60 -15.37 9.14 -9.64
C SER A 60 -16.43 9.85 -10.49
N THR A 61 -17.54 10.25 -9.89
CA THR A 61 -18.59 11.00 -10.58
C THR A 61 -18.15 12.41 -11.00
N ARG A 62 -17.25 13.04 -10.24
CA ARG A 62 -16.68 14.37 -10.52
C ARG A 62 -15.37 14.30 -11.27
N MET A 63 -14.60 13.23 -11.09
CA MET A 63 -13.30 13.09 -11.72
C MET A 63 -13.44 12.74 -13.20
N ARG A 64 -12.68 13.43 -14.04
CA ARG A 64 -12.50 13.10 -15.45
C ARG A 64 -11.00 13.12 -15.71
N TRP A 65 -10.42 11.97 -16.07
CA TRP A 65 -8.98 11.89 -16.31
C TRP A 65 -8.57 12.57 -17.62
N GLY A 66 -9.43 12.49 -18.63
CA GLY A 66 -9.15 13.06 -19.96
C GLY A 66 -8.05 12.31 -20.73
N VAL A 67 -7.75 11.07 -20.32
CA VAL A 67 -6.74 10.19 -20.91
C VAL A 67 -7.25 8.74 -20.96
N ALA A 68 -6.65 7.95 -21.83
CA ALA A 68 -6.88 6.52 -22.02
C ALA A 68 -5.58 5.72 -21.90
N ALA A 69 -5.68 4.40 -21.84
CA ALA A 69 -4.51 3.53 -21.88
C ALA A 69 -3.70 3.75 -23.17
N GLY A 70 -2.38 3.83 -23.04
CA GLY A 70 -1.46 4.15 -24.13
C GLY A 70 -1.09 5.63 -24.23
N ASP A 71 -1.85 6.53 -23.61
CA ASP A 71 -1.52 7.96 -23.59
C ASP A 71 -0.23 8.22 -22.80
N VAL A 72 0.38 9.37 -23.09
CA VAL A 72 1.58 9.85 -22.40
C VAL A 72 1.25 11.18 -21.76
N ILE A 73 1.64 11.35 -20.50
CA ILE A 73 1.47 12.58 -19.74
C ILE A 73 2.76 12.97 -19.03
N GLU A 74 2.81 14.21 -18.58
CA GLU A 74 3.97 14.74 -17.88
C GLU A 74 3.68 14.98 -16.40
N SER A 75 4.73 15.04 -15.61
CA SER A 75 4.68 15.53 -14.24
C SER A 75 5.82 16.49 -13.96
N LEU A 76 5.57 17.50 -13.13
CA LEU A 76 6.57 18.47 -12.69
C LEU A 76 6.18 18.99 -11.31
N ASP A 77 7.16 19.21 -10.43
CA ASP A 77 6.95 19.85 -9.11
C ASP A 77 5.77 19.26 -8.33
N HIS A 78 5.82 17.95 -8.06
CA HIS A 78 4.76 17.22 -7.35
C HIS A 78 3.36 17.30 -8.00
N CYS A 79 3.30 17.54 -9.31
CA CYS A 79 2.08 17.74 -10.05
C CYS A 79 2.01 16.82 -11.27
N ILE A 80 0.90 16.08 -11.43
CA ILE A 80 0.60 15.32 -12.65
C ILE A 80 -0.20 16.23 -13.59
N LEU A 81 0.27 16.41 -14.82
CA LEU A 81 -0.32 17.28 -15.82
C LEU A 81 -1.29 16.48 -16.71
N LEU A 82 -2.56 16.46 -16.32
CA LEU A 82 -3.63 15.85 -17.11
C LEU A 82 -4.29 16.88 -18.04
N PRO A 83 -4.82 16.46 -19.21
CA PRO A 83 -5.58 17.34 -20.11
C PRO A 83 -6.80 17.99 -19.44
N ALA A 84 -7.48 17.25 -18.55
CA ALA A 84 -8.63 17.75 -17.79
C ALA A 84 -8.25 18.72 -16.66
N GLY A 85 -6.96 18.86 -16.35
CA GLY A 85 -6.43 19.76 -15.33
C GLY A 85 -5.43 19.07 -14.39
N PRO A 86 -4.45 19.82 -13.86
CA PRO A 86 -3.37 19.26 -13.06
C PRO A 86 -3.83 18.68 -11.72
N VAL A 87 -3.22 17.57 -11.30
CA VAL A 87 -3.40 16.96 -9.97
C VAL A 87 -2.13 17.19 -9.15
N ARG A 88 -2.22 17.96 -8.06
CA ARG A 88 -1.07 18.29 -7.21
C ARG A 88 -1.08 17.53 -5.89
N ALA A 89 0.01 16.86 -5.55
CA ALA A 89 0.20 16.33 -4.21
C ALA A 89 0.48 17.48 -3.22
N VAL A 90 -0.42 17.67 -2.26
CA VAL A 90 -0.32 18.77 -1.26
C VAL A 90 -0.14 18.28 0.17
N ARG A 91 -0.31 16.99 0.39
CA ARG A 91 -0.09 16.36 1.69
C ARG A 91 0.35 14.92 1.50
N THR A 92 0.97 14.36 2.53
CA THR A 92 1.17 12.91 2.63
C THR A 92 -0.04 12.29 3.30
N TRP A 93 -0.63 11.26 2.69
CA TRP A 93 -1.67 10.46 3.31
C TRP A 93 -1.09 9.74 4.53
N ARG A 94 -1.84 9.77 5.64
CA ARG A 94 -1.54 9.01 6.84
C ARG A 94 -2.76 8.14 7.12
N PRO A 95 -2.61 6.81 7.25
CA PRO A 95 -3.68 5.95 7.73
C PRO A 95 -4.26 6.50 9.03
N ALA A 96 -5.57 6.38 9.21
CA ALA A 96 -6.18 6.69 10.48
C ALA A 96 -5.55 5.81 11.56
N ARG A 97 -5.16 6.40 12.69
CA ARG A 97 -4.64 5.63 13.82
C ARG A 97 -5.75 4.73 14.34
N VAL A 98 -5.55 3.41 14.29
CA VAL A 98 -6.47 2.46 14.90
C VAL A 98 -6.40 2.68 16.42
N ARG A 99 -7.54 3.02 17.02
CA ARG A 99 -7.64 3.09 18.48
C ARG A 99 -7.56 1.67 19.02
N ARG A 100 -6.66 1.44 19.98
CA ARG A 100 -6.59 0.15 20.70
C ARG A 100 -7.93 -0.09 21.37
N SER A 101 -8.63 -1.14 20.99
CA SER A 101 -9.84 -1.61 21.69
C SER A 101 -9.41 -2.62 22.74
N GLY A 102 -8.90 -2.11 23.88
CA GLY A 102 -8.36 -2.94 24.97
C GLY A 102 -7.01 -3.58 24.66
N SER A 103 -6.31 -3.98 25.72
CA SER A 103 -5.16 -4.89 25.65
C SER A 103 -5.55 -6.17 26.37
N TYR A 104 -5.59 -7.28 25.66
CA TYR A 104 -5.63 -8.60 26.26
C TYR A 104 -4.23 -9.17 26.14
N ALA A 105 -3.60 -9.47 27.28
CA ALA A 105 -2.40 -10.28 27.27
C ALA A 105 -2.84 -11.71 26.92
N VAL A 106 -2.33 -12.23 25.81
CA VAL A 106 -2.47 -13.63 25.45
C VAL A 106 -1.09 -14.24 25.66
N GLU A 107 -0.98 -15.15 26.61
CA GLU A 107 0.19 -16.03 26.66
C GLU A 107 0.06 -17.06 25.54
N LEU A 108 0.99 -17.00 24.59
CA LEU A 108 1.07 -17.99 23.52
C LEU A 108 1.86 -19.20 24.04
N PRO A 109 1.39 -20.44 23.84
CA PRO A 109 2.17 -21.60 24.20
C PRO A 109 3.46 -21.65 23.39
N PRO A 110 4.57 -22.20 23.92
CA PRO A 110 5.85 -22.26 23.21
C PRO A 110 5.79 -22.97 21.85
N SER A 111 4.84 -23.89 21.67
CA SER A 111 4.63 -24.61 20.41
C SER A 111 3.81 -23.83 19.37
N TRP A 112 3.17 -22.72 19.75
CA TRP A 112 2.19 -22.02 18.93
C TRP A 112 2.71 -21.69 17.52
N ALA A 113 3.92 -21.14 17.42
CA ALA A 113 4.53 -20.82 16.13
C ALA A 113 4.72 -22.08 15.28
N ALA A 114 5.17 -23.19 15.89
CA ALA A 114 5.34 -24.46 15.19
C ALA A 114 4.01 -25.10 14.76
N ASP A 115 2.95 -24.90 15.53
CA ASP A 115 1.62 -25.45 15.28
C ASP A 115 0.88 -24.67 14.17
N ARG A 116 1.12 -23.36 14.08
CA ARG A 116 0.41 -22.47 13.15
C ARG A 116 1.15 -22.23 11.83
N LEU A 117 2.48 -22.25 11.81
CA LEU A 117 3.25 -21.92 10.61
C LEU A 117 2.99 -22.93 9.47
N GLY A 118 2.57 -22.40 8.31
CA GLY A 118 2.14 -23.19 7.16
C GLY A 118 0.77 -23.86 7.33
N GLY A 119 0.05 -23.60 8.44
CA GLY A 119 -1.24 -24.21 8.77
C GLY A 119 -2.41 -23.40 8.23
N GLY A 120 -3.32 -24.05 7.50
CA GLY A 120 -4.52 -23.40 6.94
C GLY A 120 -4.87 -23.84 5.52
N ARG A 121 -6.05 -23.43 5.03
CA ARG A 121 -6.43 -23.61 3.61
C ARG A 121 -6.07 -22.35 2.82
N GLY A 122 -5.36 -22.47 1.71
CA GLY A 122 -5.13 -21.38 0.77
C GLY A 122 -3.65 -21.13 0.43
N LEU A 123 -3.39 -20.13 -0.42
CA LEU A 123 -2.04 -19.71 -0.82
C LEU A 123 -1.31 -18.92 0.27
N THR A 124 -2.06 -18.29 1.18
CA THR A 124 -1.60 -17.69 2.43
C THR A 124 -2.30 -18.44 3.57
N PRO A 125 -1.64 -19.42 4.20
CA PRO A 125 -2.22 -20.16 5.31
C PRO A 125 -2.67 -19.20 6.43
N GLU A 126 -3.85 -19.43 7.02
CA GLU A 126 -4.38 -18.59 8.11
C GLU A 126 -3.39 -18.44 9.27
N GLY A 127 -2.57 -19.47 9.53
CA GLY A 127 -1.57 -19.43 10.59
C GLY A 127 -0.41 -18.51 10.26
N ASP A 128 -0.11 -18.28 8.98
CA ASP A 128 0.92 -17.33 8.55
C ASP A 128 0.43 -15.89 8.76
N ASP A 129 -0.86 -15.62 8.51
CA ASP A 129 -1.47 -14.30 8.77
C ASP A 129 -1.47 -13.97 10.28
N GLU A 130 -1.79 -14.97 11.13
CA GLU A 130 -1.72 -14.84 12.58
C GLU A 130 -0.29 -14.59 13.08
N ILE A 131 0.69 -15.34 12.56
CA ILE A 131 2.10 -15.15 12.90
C ILE A 131 2.60 -13.78 12.43
N CYS A 132 2.25 -13.34 11.23
CA CYS A 132 2.53 -11.99 10.75
C CYS A 132 1.96 -10.92 11.70
N GLY A 133 0.70 -11.08 12.13
CA GLY A 133 0.07 -10.20 13.10
C GLY A 133 0.83 -10.16 14.45
N ALA A 134 1.22 -11.31 14.97
CA ALA A 134 1.98 -11.42 16.21
C ALA A 134 3.38 -10.79 16.10
N LEU A 135 4.09 -11.02 14.99
CA LEU A 135 5.40 -10.42 14.71
C LEU A 135 5.31 -8.88 14.63
N LEU A 136 4.27 -8.33 13.99
CA LEU A 136 4.04 -6.88 13.93
C LEU A 136 3.84 -6.27 15.32
N VAL A 137 3.10 -6.96 16.19
CA VAL A 137 2.87 -6.52 17.58
C VAL A 137 4.17 -6.62 18.40
N ALA A 138 4.89 -7.73 18.30
CA ALA A 138 6.15 -7.95 18.99
C ALA A 138 7.22 -6.94 18.57
N PHE A 139 7.34 -6.66 17.27
CA PHE A 139 8.22 -5.63 16.72
C PHE A 139 7.91 -4.25 17.31
N ALA A 140 6.63 -3.86 17.36
CA ALA A 140 6.20 -2.60 17.97
C ALA A 140 6.46 -2.53 19.49
N GLY A 141 6.59 -3.68 20.15
CA GLY A 141 6.93 -3.83 21.56
C GLY A 141 8.42 -4.05 21.85
N HIS A 142 9.28 -4.11 20.81
CA HIS A 142 10.69 -4.51 20.92
C HIS A 142 10.91 -5.89 21.55
N ASP A 143 9.99 -6.84 21.32
CA ASP A 143 10.07 -8.22 21.78
C ASP A 143 10.55 -9.14 20.64
N THR A 144 11.61 -9.90 20.87
CA THR A 144 12.19 -10.81 19.88
C THR A 144 11.71 -12.25 20.02
N SER A 145 11.01 -12.61 21.11
CA SER A 145 10.68 -13.99 21.46
C SER A 145 9.90 -14.73 20.36
N ILE A 146 8.95 -14.04 19.73
CA ILE A 146 8.15 -14.60 18.62
C ILE A 146 9.02 -14.78 17.37
N ALA A 147 9.90 -13.82 17.06
CA ALA A 147 10.81 -13.93 15.93
C ALA A 147 11.79 -15.11 16.11
N ASP A 148 12.35 -15.25 17.31
CA ASP A 148 13.27 -16.34 17.66
C ASP A 148 12.61 -17.73 17.52
N ALA A 149 11.30 -17.83 17.79
CA ALA A 149 10.54 -19.07 17.62
C ALA A 149 10.17 -19.39 16.15
N VAL A 150 10.00 -18.36 15.30
CA VAL A 150 9.55 -18.50 13.90
C VAL A 150 10.73 -18.68 12.94
N LEU A 151 11.83 -17.94 13.14
CA LEU A 151 13.00 -17.93 12.24
C LEU A 151 13.55 -19.33 11.89
N PRO A 152 13.68 -20.28 12.84
CA PRO A 152 14.20 -21.61 12.54
C PRO A 152 13.27 -22.48 11.68
N GLN A 153 12.03 -22.04 11.43
CA GLN A 153 10.97 -22.83 10.82
C GLN A 153 10.48 -22.25 9.47
N LEU A 154 11.13 -21.19 8.97
CA LEU A 154 10.72 -20.48 7.74
C LEU A 154 10.73 -21.37 6.49
N ASP A 155 11.44 -22.50 6.50
CA ASP A 155 11.40 -23.49 5.42
C ASP A 155 10.01 -24.13 5.24
N ARG A 156 9.12 -24.00 6.23
CA ARG A 156 7.77 -24.54 6.22
C ARG A 156 6.74 -23.66 5.51
N THR A 157 7.10 -22.44 5.12
CA THR A 157 6.22 -21.55 4.35
C THR A 157 6.98 -20.60 3.44
N THR A 158 6.44 -20.33 2.26
CA THR A 158 6.94 -19.26 1.38
C THR A 158 6.06 -18.01 1.43
N ALA A 159 5.03 -17.99 2.28
CA ALA A 159 3.99 -16.95 2.29
C ALA A 159 4.19 -15.89 3.39
N LEU A 160 5.09 -16.12 4.35
CA LEU A 160 5.33 -15.21 5.46
C LEU A 160 6.19 -14.02 5.00
N SER A 161 5.56 -12.87 4.77
CA SER A 161 6.22 -11.62 4.38
C SER A 161 6.10 -10.60 5.50
N ALA A 162 7.13 -10.53 6.34
CA ALA A 162 7.27 -9.49 7.36
C ALA A 162 8.46 -8.59 6.97
N SER A 163 8.17 -7.53 6.21
CA SER A 163 9.13 -6.47 5.86
C SER A 163 9.21 -5.40 6.94
#